data_AF-A0A8J3GEN5-F1
#
_entry.id   AF-A0A8J3GEN5-F1
#
_cell.length_a   1.000
_cell.length_b   1.000
_cell.length_c   1.000
_cell.angle_alpha   90.00
_cell.angle_beta   90.00
_cell.angle_gamma   90.00
#
_symmetry.space_group_name_H-M   'P 1'
#
loop_
_entity.id
_entity.type
_entity.pdbx_description
1 polymer ?
#
loop_
_entity_poly.entity_id
_entity_poly.type
_entity_poly.pdbx_seq_one_letter_code
_entity_poly.pdbx_strand_id
1 'polypeptide(L)'
;MTNYRSLSDGLKAWYKRPEGEPVAISTNFPQTAANDNVPEDLVDAYPERRIRIRPSVEEIEKQIASGTIERNDEGQIVKIGRLRFSDGNQTEPAYRYTIDGKLERYSARMPTGAMLGASEEQERILGGDIDPQDMSRSNNFFNDVFGVKPRRYRPSKGQGRASRRTAAECQAELDAIYARTDWSKVTLTICPPGLPAGAQRIADSFLGMQKTTCAGGGSMGWEDISTAMVERETWARTIAYLSDRDMAVLDAAMTARSYADVGSAIGQSAEYTRRKGGKKALLAANDNLMRAINLAA
;
A
#
# COMPACT_ATOMS: atom_id res chain seq x y z
N MET A 1 12.07 -8.92 -9.27
CA MET A 1 12.99 -9.99 -8.83
C MET A 1 13.97 -9.40 -7.83
N THR A 2 13.68 -9.53 -6.54
CA THR A 2 14.48 -8.95 -5.45
C THR A 2 15.71 -9.84 -5.23
N ASN A 3 16.89 -9.35 -5.58
CA ASN A 3 18.15 -10.05 -5.35
C ASN A 3 18.51 -10.02 -3.85
N TYR A 4 18.03 -11.02 -3.11
CA TYR A 4 18.36 -11.22 -1.71
C TYR A 4 19.79 -11.81 -1.60
N ARG A 5 20.81 -10.94 -1.59
CA ARG A 5 22.23 -11.33 -1.53
C ARG A 5 22.80 -11.40 -0.12
N SER A 6 22.02 -11.06 0.91
CA SER A 6 22.52 -10.92 2.28
C SER A 6 21.86 -11.90 3.26
N LEU A 7 22.60 -12.31 4.30
CA LEU A 7 22.08 -13.12 5.41
C LEU A 7 20.79 -12.52 6.01
N SER A 8 20.71 -11.18 6.06
CA SER A 8 19.53 -10.49 6.59
C SER A 8 18.28 -10.67 5.73
N ASP A 9 18.44 -10.94 4.43
CA ASP A 9 17.31 -11.06 3.53
C ASP A 9 16.64 -12.43 3.64
N GLY A 10 17.42 -13.51 3.68
CA GLY A 10 16.88 -14.86 3.88
C GLY A 10 16.23 -15.02 5.26
N LEU A 11 16.81 -14.44 6.32
CA LEU A 11 16.18 -14.43 7.64
C LEU A 11 14.88 -13.60 7.67
N LYS A 12 14.82 -12.47 6.97
CA LYS A 12 13.57 -11.69 6.83
C LYS A 12 12.52 -12.46 6.04
N ALA A 13 12.91 -13.21 5.02
CA ALA A 13 12.01 -14.07 4.26
C ALA A 13 11.46 -15.19 5.17
N TRP A 14 12.34 -15.88 5.92
CA TRP A 14 11.94 -16.90 6.89
C TRP A 14 11.00 -16.37 7.97
N TYR A 15 11.24 -15.14 8.47
CA TYR A 15 10.34 -14.46 9.42
C TYR A 15 8.95 -14.18 8.86
N LYS A 16 8.87 -13.86 7.57
CA LYS A 16 7.63 -13.49 6.89
C LYS A 16 6.90 -14.67 6.26
N ARG A 17 7.33 -15.90 6.52
CA ARG A 17 6.66 -17.09 5.99
C ARG A 17 5.18 -17.08 6.45
N PRO A 18 4.23 -17.44 5.58
CA PRO A 18 2.83 -17.56 5.98
C PRO A 18 2.68 -18.72 6.98
N GLU A 19 2.33 -18.42 8.23
CA GLU A 19 2.04 -19.40 9.29
C GLU A 19 0.52 -19.50 9.56
N GLY A 20 0.00 -20.74 9.60
CA GLY A 20 -1.40 -21.03 9.95
C GLY A 20 -2.38 -21.03 8.76
N GLU A 21 -3.62 -21.48 9.01
CA GLU A 21 -4.74 -21.27 8.09
C GLU A 21 -5.18 -19.80 8.16
N PRO A 22 -5.61 -19.17 7.04
CA PRO A 22 -6.17 -17.83 7.09
C PRO A 22 -7.43 -17.89 7.96
N VAL A 23 -7.33 -17.38 9.20
CA VAL A 23 -8.49 -17.31 10.08
C VAL A 23 -9.47 -16.33 9.43
N ALA A 24 -10.62 -16.84 9.00
CA ALA A 24 -11.72 -15.99 8.55
C ALA A 24 -12.12 -15.09 9.73
N ILE A 25 -11.78 -13.82 9.64
CA ILE A 25 -12.05 -12.83 10.68
C ILE A 25 -13.55 -12.52 10.64
N SER A 26 -14.35 -13.18 11.48
CA SER A 26 -15.76 -12.86 11.67
C SER A 26 -15.92 -11.71 12.67
N THR A 27 -16.74 -10.71 12.34
CA THR A 27 -17.09 -9.61 13.24
C THR A 27 -18.33 -9.97 14.09
N ASN A 28 -18.44 -9.40 15.30
CA ASN A 28 -19.58 -9.59 16.22
C ASN A 28 -20.84 -8.79 15.84
N PHE A 29 -20.87 -8.19 14.64
CA PHE A 29 -22.06 -7.52 14.12
C PHE A 29 -22.83 -8.50 13.24
N PRO A 30 -24.17 -8.61 13.34
CA PRO A 30 -24.95 -9.40 12.41
C PRO A 30 -25.02 -8.66 11.06
N GLN A 31 -23.93 -8.70 10.31
CA GLN A 31 -23.97 -8.52 8.87
C GLN A 31 -23.85 -9.90 8.25
N THR A 32 -24.96 -10.63 8.20
CA THR A 32 -25.11 -11.72 7.24
C THR A 32 -25.18 -11.10 5.85
N ALA A 33 -24.03 -10.85 5.25
CA ALA A 33 -23.91 -11.05 3.81
C ALA A 33 -23.59 -12.54 3.65
N ALA A 34 -24.43 -13.26 2.90
CA ALA A 34 -24.15 -14.62 2.47
C ALA A 34 -22.92 -14.59 1.56
N ASN A 35 -21.74 -14.56 2.16
CA ASN A 35 -20.48 -14.68 1.43
C ASN A 35 -20.06 -16.14 1.47
N ASP A 36 -20.86 -16.99 0.82
CA ASP A 36 -20.56 -18.39 0.52
C ASP A 36 -19.57 -18.47 -0.65
N ASN A 37 -18.49 -17.68 -0.61
CA ASN A 37 -17.45 -17.78 -1.61
C ASN A 37 -16.63 -19.04 -1.32
N VAL A 38 -17.03 -20.15 -1.92
CA VAL A 38 -16.23 -21.38 -1.96
C VAL A 38 -15.00 -21.10 -2.82
N PRO A 39 -13.77 -21.33 -2.32
CA PRO A 39 -12.54 -21.03 -3.07
C PRO A 39 -12.44 -21.72 -4.44
N GLU A 40 -13.11 -22.86 -4.61
CA GLU A 40 -13.12 -23.63 -5.86
C GLU A 40 -13.93 -22.96 -6.98
N ASP A 41 -14.96 -22.17 -6.66
CA ASP A 41 -15.82 -21.49 -7.66
C ASP A 41 -15.16 -20.24 -8.27
N LEU A 42 -14.01 -19.83 -7.74
CA LEU A 42 -13.29 -18.59 -8.12
C LEU A 42 -12.04 -18.85 -8.96
N VAL A 43 -11.72 -20.10 -9.26
CA VAL A 43 -10.53 -20.48 -10.05
C VAL A 43 -10.59 -19.91 -11.48
N ASP A 44 -11.80 -19.72 -12.03
CA ASP A 44 -12.04 -19.19 -13.38
C ASP A 44 -12.54 -17.74 -13.41
N ALA A 45 -12.61 -17.06 -12.25
CA ALA A 45 -13.10 -15.70 -12.17
C ALA A 45 -12.02 -14.71 -12.65
N TYR A 46 -12.18 -14.18 -13.86
CA TYR A 46 -11.34 -13.10 -14.36
C TYR A 46 -11.68 -11.79 -13.61
N PRO A 47 -10.67 -11.00 -13.21
CA PRO A 47 -10.91 -9.74 -12.52
C PRO A 47 -11.55 -8.72 -13.47
N GLU A 48 -12.79 -8.31 -13.19
CA GLU A 48 -13.36 -7.12 -13.84
C GLU A 48 -12.70 -5.87 -13.27
N ARG A 49 -11.80 -5.27 -14.05
CA ARG A 49 -11.12 -4.01 -13.70
C ARG A 49 -11.95 -2.86 -14.24
N ARG A 50 -12.18 -1.83 -13.41
CA ARG A 50 -12.70 -0.56 -13.92
C ARG A 50 -11.65 0.08 -14.84
N ILE A 51 -12.06 0.40 -16.06
CA ILE A 51 -11.22 1.07 -17.05
C ILE A 51 -11.57 2.55 -16.99
N ARG A 52 -10.57 3.40 -16.72
CA ARG A 52 -10.73 4.85 -16.80
C ARG A 52 -10.31 5.30 -18.18
N ILE A 53 -11.30 5.69 -18.99
CA ILE A 53 -11.07 6.30 -20.29
C ILE A 53 -10.79 7.79 -20.07
N ARG A 54 -9.66 8.28 -20.61
CA ARG A 54 -9.37 9.72 -20.70
C ARG A 54 -9.51 10.18 -22.15
N PRO A 55 -10.07 11.38 -22.41
CA PRO A 55 -10.73 12.28 -21.45
C PRO A 55 -12.03 11.70 -20.88
N SER A 56 -12.40 12.12 -19.66
CA SER A 56 -13.64 11.64 -19.01
C SER A 56 -14.88 12.25 -19.68
N VAL A 57 -16.04 11.60 -19.53
CA VAL A 57 -17.33 12.10 -20.05
C VAL A 57 -17.60 13.53 -19.57
N GLU A 58 -17.37 13.81 -18.29
CA GLU A 58 -17.52 15.16 -17.71
C GLU A 58 -16.59 16.20 -18.37
N GLU A 59 -15.34 15.82 -18.68
CA GLU A 59 -14.41 16.71 -19.37
C GLU A 59 -14.86 16.95 -20.81
N ILE A 60 -15.39 15.93 -21.49
CA ILE A 60 -15.95 16.05 -22.83
C ILE A 60 -17.12 17.04 -22.83
N GLU A 61 -18.10 16.86 -21.94
CA GLU A 61 -19.25 17.76 -21.81
C GLU A 61 -18.83 19.19 -21.50
N LYS A 62 -17.85 19.37 -20.61
CA LYS A 62 -17.31 20.69 -20.28
C LYS A 62 -16.68 21.36 -21.50
N GLN A 63 -15.91 20.63 -22.31
CA GLN A 63 -15.29 21.18 -23.52
C GLN A 63 -16.32 21.46 -24.61
N ILE A 64 -17.39 20.67 -24.73
CA ILE A 64 -18.49 20.95 -25.66
C ILE A 64 -19.23 22.24 -25.25
N ALA A 65 -19.47 22.44 -23.96
CA ALA A 65 -20.21 23.61 -23.46
C ALA A 65 -19.41 24.92 -23.53
N SER A 66 -18.08 24.86 -23.40
CA SER A 66 -17.22 26.06 -23.28
C SER A 66 -16.18 26.23 -24.38
N GLY A 67 -15.98 25.22 -25.22
CA GLY A 67 -14.89 25.18 -26.18
C GLY A 67 -15.24 25.85 -27.51
N THR A 68 -14.26 26.55 -28.08
CA THR A 68 -14.31 27.02 -29.47
C THR A 68 -14.22 25.83 -30.42
N ILE A 69 -15.11 25.79 -31.43
CA ILE A 69 -15.14 24.74 -32.46
C ILE A 69 -14.30 25.20 -33.65
N GLU A 70 -13.27 24.43 -33.97
CA GLU A 70 -12.44 24.62 -35.18
C GLU A 70 -12.83 23.56 -36.23
N ARG A 71 -13.08 24.02 -37.46
CA ARG A 71 -13.45 23.16 -38.59
C ARG A 71 -12.41 23.26 -39.71
N ASN A 72 -12.21 22.16 -40.43
CA ASN A 72 -11.39 22.13 -41.64
C ASN A 72 -12.16 22.72 -42.85
N ASP A 73 -11.48 22.88 -43.98
CA ASP A 73 -12.04 23.35 -45.25
C ASP A 73 -13.20 22.47 -45.77
N GLU A 74 -13.18 21.18 -45.42
CA GLU A 74 -14.25 20.20 -45.72
C GLU A 74 -15.43 20.25 -44.71
N GLY A 75 -15.42 21.20 -43.77
CA GLY A 75 -16.47 21.38 -42.76
C GLY A 75 -16.44 20.38 -41.59
N GLN A 76 -15.46 19.47 -41.58
CA GLN A 76 -15.26 18.50 -40.50
C GLN A 76 -14.73 19.19 -39.23
N ILE A 77 -15.17 18.74 -38.06
CA ILE A 77 -14.70 19.25 -36.78
C ILE A 77 -13.34 18.63 -36.47
N VAL A 78 -12.30 19.45 -36.37
CA VAL A 78 -10.93 18.99 -36.06
C VAL A 78 -10.62 19.14 -34.58
N LYS A 79 -11.23 20.14 -33.92
CA LYS A 79 -10.94 20.45 -32.52
C LYS A 79 -12.12 21.14 -31.84
N ILE A 80 -12.39 20.75 -30.60
CA ILE A 80 -13.33 21.41 -29.69
C ILE A 80 -12.58 21.69 -28.39
N GLY A 81 -12.18 22.95 -28.17
CA GLY A 81 -11.37 23.32 -27.01
C GLY A 81 -10.06 22.53 -26.93
N ARG A 82 -9.96 21.60 -25.97
CA ARG A 82 -8.81 20.69 -25.81
C ARG A 82 -8.96 19.33 -26.51
N LEU A 83 -10.17 18.97 -26.93
CA LEU A 83 -10.45 17.71 -27.63
C LEU A 83 -10.03 17.80 -29.08
N ARG A 84 -9.40 16.75 -29.60
CA ARG A 84 -8.98 16.63 -30.99
C ARG A 84 -9.73 15.50 -31.67
N PHE A 85 -10.11 15.69 -32.92
CA PHE A 85 -10.85 14.72 -33.71
C PHE A 85 -10.11 14.45 -35.02
N SER A 86 -10.17 13.19 -35.48
CA SER A 86 -9.55 12.75 -36.72
C SER A 86 -10.32 13.24 -37.93
N ASP A 87 -9.59 13.74 -38.93
CA ASP A 87 -10.03 14.02 -40.29
C ASP A 87 -9.96 12.78 -41.20
N GLY A 88 -9.66 11.61 -40.64
CA GLY A 88 -9.50 10.37 -41.38
C GLY A 88 -8.11 10.15 -41.95
N ASN A 89 -7.16 11.07 -41.80
CA ASN A 89 -5.77 10.88 -42.25
C ASN A 89 -4.81 10.56 -41.09
N GLN A 90 -5.25 10.82 -39.85
CA GLN A 90 -4.42 10.66 -38.66
C GLN A 90 -4.34 9.19 -38.22
N THR A 91 -3.21 8.83 -37.60
CA THR A 91 -2.93 7.45 -37.13
C THR A 91 -2.61 7.44 -35.64
N GLU A 92 -3.07 6.42 -34.92
CA GLU A 92 -2.75 6.20 -33.50
C GLU A 92 -2.08 4.84 -33.26
N PRO A 93 -1.23 4.75 -32.21
CA PRO A 93 -0.63 3.48 -31.84
C PRO A 93 -1.70 2.54 -31.25
N ALA A 94 -1.87 1.38 -31.87
CA ALA A 94 -2.76 0.32 -31.43
C ALA A 94 -2.00 -1.01 -31.29
N TYR A 95 -2.65 -2.00 -30.68
CA TYR A 95 -2.14 -3.37 -30.59
C TYR A 95 -3.05 -4.29 -31.38
N ARG A 96 -2.47 -5.25 -32.12
CA ARG A 96 -3.20 -6.33 -32.79
C ARG A 96 -2.57 -7.66 -32.46
N TYR A 97 -3.40 -8.71 -32.43
CA TYR A 97 -2.90 -10.07 -32.43
C TYR A 97 -2.48 -10.46 -33.85
N THR A 98 -1.27 -10.96 -33.97
CA THR A 98 -0.78 -11.59 -35.20
C THR A 98 -1.40 -12.99 -35.35
N ILE A 99 -1.31 -13.58 -36.54
CA ILE A 99 -1.80 -14.94 -36.82
C ILE A 99 -1.18 -15.97 -35.85
N ASP A 100 0.04 -15.70 -35.37
CA ASP A 100 0.77 -16.53 -34.40
C ASP A 100 0.35 -16.28 -32.94
N GLY A 101 -0.67 -15.47 -32.68
CA GLY A 101 -1.16 -15.15 -31.33
C GLY A 101 -0.28 -14.16 -30.55
N LYS A 102 0.76 -13.59 -31.17
CA LYS A 102 1.63 -12.58 -30.53
C LYS A 102 1.05 -11.18 -30.66
N LEU A 103 1.16 -10.38 -29.60
CA LEU A 103 0.74 -8.99 -29.57
C LEU A 103 1.78 -8.11 -30.29
N GLU A 104 1.39 -7.43 -31.37
CA GLU A 104 2.23 -6.50 -32.12
C GLU A 104 1.65 -5.08 -32.05
N ARG A 105 2.53 -4.09 -31.83
CA ARG A 105 2.16 -2.67 -31.90
C ARG A 105 2.16 -2.21 -33.35
N TYR A 106 1.07 -1.61 -33.80
CA TYR A 106 0.94 -1.05 -35.14
C TYR A 106 0.29 0.33 -35.11
N SER A 107 0.47 1.12 -36.18
CA SER A 107 -0.20 2.41 -36.33
C SER A 107 -1.53 2.21 -37.05
N ALA A 108 -2.64 2.33 -36.33
CA ALA A 108 -3.99 2.23 -36.88
C ALA A 108 -4.44 3.58 -37.45
N ARG A 109 -5.03 3.58 -38.65
CA ARG A 109 -5.64 4.78 -39.24
C ARG A 109 -6.98 5.04 -38.55
N MET A 110 -7.16 6.23 -38.00
CA MET A 110 -8.35 6.60 -37.24
C MET A 110 -9.47 7.06 -38.19
N PRO A 111 -10.72 6.59 -38.02
CA PRO A 111 -11.84 7.01 -38.86
C PRO A 111 -12.19 8.49 -38.63
N THR A 112 -12.82 9.12 -39.62
CA THR A 112 -13.29 10.51 -39.55
C THR A 112 -14.21 10.70 -38.35
N GLY A 113 -13.94 11.70 -37.52
CA GLY A 113 -14.69 12.01 -36.30
C GLY A 113 -14.28 11.23 -35.05
N ALA A 114 -13.31 10.30 -35.14
CA ALA A 114 -12.78 9.64 -33.96
C ALA A 114 -12.02 10.62 -33.07
N MET A 115 -12.25 10.54 -31.76
CA MET A 115 -11.50 11.32 -30.79
C MET A 115 -10.06 10.82 -30.70
N LEU A 116 -9.11 11.73 -30.77
CA LEU A 116 -7.68 11.46 -30.74
C LEU A 116 -7.09 11.72 -29.36
N GLY A 117 -6.04 10.99 -29.01
CA GLY A 117 -5.35 11.03 -27.73
C GLY A 117 -6.13 10.39 -26.61
N ALA A 118 -7.13 9.55 -26.94
CA ALA A 118 -7.85 8.79 -25.93
C ALA A 118 -6.92 7.72 -25.34
N SER A 119 -6.82 7.68 -24.01
CA SER A 119 -6.01 6.68 -23.34
C SER A 119 -6.86 5.90 -22.35
N GLU A 120 -6.80 4.58 -22.45
CA GLU A 120 -7.34 3.69 -21.43
C GLU A 120 -6.27 3.52 -20.34
N GLU A 121 -6.52 4.11 -19.18
CA GLU A 121 -5.75 3.83 -17.98
C GLU A 121 -6.55 2.85 -17.13
N GLN A 122 -5.91 1.75 -16.74
CA GLN A 122 -6.52 0.86 -15.78
C GLN A 122 -6.73 1.62 -14.45
N GLU A 123 -7.97 1.71 -13.99
CA GLU A 123 -8.26 2.32 -12.70
C GLU A 123 -7.72 1.42 -11.58
N ARG A 124 -7.26 2.04 -10.50
CA ARG A 124 -6.81 1.33 -9.31
C ARG A 124 -8.02 0.76 -8.57
N ILE A 125 -7.81 -0.35 -7.87
CA ILE A 125 -8.79 -0.93 -6.95
C ILE A 125 -9.25 0.15 -5.95
N LEU A 126 -10.56 0.31 -5.84
CA LEU A 126 -11.19 1.23 -4.89
C LEU A 126 -10.77 0.84 -3.47
N GLY A 127 -10.02 1.71 -2.78
CA GLY A 127 -9.69 1.56 -1.36
C GLY A 127 -8.22 1.32 -1.01
N GLY A 128 -7.30 1.26 -1.97
CA GLY A 128 -5.90 0.87 -1.68
C GLY A 128 -4.93 2.02 -1.38
N ASP A 129 -5.18 3.25 -1.83
CA ASP A 129 -4.17 4.31 -1.70
C ASP A 129 -4.72 5.71 -1.83
N ILE A 130 -3.96 6.64 -1.30
CA ILE A 130 -4.38 7.99 -1.02
C ILE A 130 -3.93 8.91 -2.16
N ASP A 131 -4.85 9.29 -3.06
CA ASP A 131 -4.56 10.36 -4.03
C ASP A 131 -4.34 11.69 -3.27
N PRO A 132 -3.21 12.40 -3.50
CA PRO A 132 -3.00 13.75 -2.99
C PRO A 132 -4.14 14.73 -3.31
N GLN A 133 -4.78 14.60 -4.47
CA GLN A 133 -5.90 15.47 -4.85
C GLN A 133 -7.15 15.20 -4.03
N ASP A 134 -7.45 13.92 -3.73
CA ASP A 134 -8.58 13.54 -2.89
C ASP A 134 -8.37 13.97 -1.44
N MET A 135 -7.13 13.94 -0.93
CA MET A 135 -6.80 14.51 0.38
C MET A 135 -7.08 16.01 0.44
N SER A 136 -6.67 16.76 -0.58
CA SER A 136 -6.91 18.20 -0.63
C SER A 136 -8.40 18.51 -0.70
N ARG A 137 -9.18 17.78 -1.51
CA ARG A 137 -10.64 17.93 -1.60
C ARG A 137 -11.31 17.62 -0.27
N SER A 138 -10.95 16.50 0.36
CA SER A 138 -11.47 16.09 1.67
C SER A 138 -11.15 17.12 2.75
N ASN A 139 -9.90 17.60 2.83
CA ASN A 139 -9.51 18.60 3.80
C ASN A 139 -10.22 19.95 3.57
N ASN A 140 -10.41 20.37 2.32
CA ASN A 140 -11.16 21.58 2.00
C ASN A 140 -12.63 21.47 2.41
N PHE A 141 -13.26 20.32 2.17
CA PHE A 141 -14.63 20.06 2.65
C PHE A 141 -14.76 20.27 4.16
N PHE A 142 -13.84 19.74 4.98
CA PHE A 142 -13.88 19.96 6.43
C PHE A 142 -13.65 21.43 6.82
N ASN A 143 -12.75 22.12 6.13
CA ASN A 143 -12.52 23.54 6.36
C ASN A 143 -13.79 24.37 6.06
N ASP A 144 -14.52 24.02 4.99
CA ASP A 144 -15.77 24.69 4.61
C ASP A 144 -16.89 24.39 5.62
N VAL A 145 -17.06 23.13 6.02
CA VAL A 145 -18.07 22.71 7.02
C VAL A 145 -17.89 23.42 8.36
N PHE A 146 -16.65 23.59 8.81
CA PHE A 146 -16.35 24.24 10.08
C PHE A 146 -16.09 25.75 9.95
N GLY A 147 -16.12 26.32 8.73
CA GLY A 147 -15.87 27.75 8.49
C GLY A 147 -14.48 28.21 8.89
N VAL A 148 -13.48 27.34 8.77
CA VAL A 148 -12.10 27.56 9.24
C VAL A 148 -11.11 27.63 8.10
N LYS A 149 -10.00 28.34 8.30
CA LYS A 149 -8.96 28.47 7.27
C LYS A 149 -8.14 27.18 7.13
N PRO A 150 -7.79 26.76 5.91
CA PRO A 150 -6.94 25.60 5.70
C PRO A 150 -5.58 25.81 6.36
N ARG A 151 -5.14 24.81 7.13
CA ARG A 151 -3.83 24.79 7.77
C ARG A 151 -2.91 23.78 7.09
N ARG A 152 -1.64 24.15 6.95
CA ARG A 152 -0.61 23.23 6.46
C ARG A 152 -0.37 22.14 7.51
N TYR A 153 -0.36 20.89 7.06
CA TYR A 153 0.06 19.75 7.87
C TYR A 153 1.43 20.02 8.50
N ARG A 154 1.54 19.78 9.81
CA ARG A 154 2.79 19.90 10.55
C ARG A 154 3.18 18.52 11.08
N PRO A 155 4.25 17.90 10.53
CA PRO A 155 4.70 16.62 11.04
C PRO A 155 5.11 16.77 12.50
N SER A 156 4.64 15.86 13.33
CA SER A 156 5.06 15.80 14.74
C SER A 156 6.56 15.53 14.78
N LYS A 157 7.29 16.37 15.53
CA LYS A 157 8.65 16.00 15.96
C LYS A 157 8.43 14.94 17.04
N GLY A 158 8.89 13.72 16.78
CA GLY A 158 8.60 12.53 17.60
C GLY A 158 8.58 12.82 19.11
N GLN A 159 7.61 12.26 19.82
CA GLN A 159 7.48 12.49 21.25
C GLN A 159 8.79 12.11 21.94
N GLY A 160 9.40 13.07 22.64
CA GLY A 160 10.54 12.80 23.50
C GLY A 160 10.17 11.72 24.52
N ARG A 161 11.17 10.99 25.00
CA ARG A 161 10.98 9.93 26.00
C ARG A 161 10.21 10.50 27.19
N ALA A 162 8.95 10.10 27.36
CA ALA A 162 8.13 10.52 28.48
C ALA A 162 8.85 10.15 29.79
N SER A 163 9.13 11.14 30.64
CA SER A 163 9.65 10.84 31.96
C SER A 163 8.54 10.18 32.77
N ARG A 164 8.87 9.11 33.51
CA ARG A 164 7.95 8.42 34.42
C ARG A 164 7.69 9.30 35.67
N ARG A 165 6.96 10.39 35.50
CA ARG A 165 6.49 11.26 36.58
C ARG A 165 5.05 10.89 36.92
N THR A 166 4.70 10.99 38.19
CA THR A 166 3.32 10.80 38.66
C THR A 166 2.52 12.08 38.45
N ALA A 167 1.18 11.97 38.40
CA ALA A 167 0.30 13.14 38.23
C ALA A 167 0.50 14.19 39.35
N ALA A 168 0.76 13.74 40.58
CA ALA A 168 1.00 14.62 41.74
C ALA A 168 2.31 15.42 41.61
N GLU A 169 3.38 14.79 41.12
CA GLU A 169 4.66 15.47 40.87
C GLU A 169 4.53 16.54 39.77
N CYS A 170 3.79 16.24 38.69
CA CYS A 170 3.52 17.20 37.63
C CYS A 170 2.72 18.41 38.13
N GLN A 171 1.72 18.19 39.00
CA GLN A 171 0.91 19.28 39.56
C GLN A 171 1.74 20.19 40.47
N ALA A 172 2.56 19.63 41.36
CA ALA A 172 3.42 20.41 42.24
C ALA A 172 4.46 21.26 41.46
N GLU A 173 4.99 20.73 40.36
CA GLU A 173 5.90 21.46 39.47
C GLU A 173 5.18 22.59 38.72
N LEU A 174 3.94 22.35 38.26
CA LEU A 174 3.11 23.40 37.68
C LEU A 174 2.84 24.52 38.68
N ASP A 175 2.42 24.19 39.91
CA ASP A 175 2.12 25.19 40.95
C ASP A 175 3.37 26.03 41.29
N ALA A 176 4.54 25.40 41.37
CA ALA A 176 5.82 26.09 41.58
C ALA A 176 6.19 27.02 40.41
N ILE A 177 5.95 26.60 39.16
CA ILE A 177 6.17 27.43 37.97
C ILE A 177 5.18 28.60 37.95
N TYR A 178 3.91 28.36 38.26
CA TYR A 178 2.88 29.40 38.33
C TYR A 178 3.21 30.48 39.36
N ALA A 179 3.71 30.10 40.53
CA ALA A 179 4.12 31.03 41.58
C ALA A 179 5.37 31.84 41.22
N ARG A 180 6.29 31.27 40.44
CA ARG A 180 7.53 31.93 40.01
C ARG A 180 7.34 32.83 38.78
N THR A 181 6.32 32.56 37.96
CA THR A 181 6.14 33.23 36.67
C THR A 181 5.42 34.56 36.84
N ASP A 182 6.04 35.63 36.36
CA ASP A 182 5.43 36.96 36.27
C ASP A 182 4.50 37.02 35.05
N TRP A 183 3.21 36.76 35.28
CA TRP A 183 2.17 36.71 34.26
C TRP A 183 1.98 38.03 33.49
N SER A 184 2.43 39.16 34.05
CA SER A 184 2.37 40.45 33.37
C SER A 184 3.27 40.55 32.14
N LYS A 185 4.30 39.70 32.06
CA LYS A 185 5.27 39.65 30.95
C LYS A 185 4.98 38.53 29.94
N VAL A 186 3.95 37.72 30.18
CA VAL A 186 3.60 36.58 29.33
C VAL A 186 2.67 37.04 28.22
N THR A 187 3.16 37.06 26.98
CA THR A 187 2.32 37.33 25.80
C THR A 187 1.56 36.07 25.40
N LEU A 188 0.27 36.02 25.73
CA LEU A 188 -0.63 34.96 25.28
C LEU A 188 -0.94 35.12 23.79
N THR A 189 -0.31 34.30 22.95
CA THR A 189 -0.62 34.26 21.51
C THR A 189 -1.82 33.35 21.28
N ILE A 190 -3.02 33.93 21.22
CA ILE A 190 -4.24 33.19 20.90
C ILE A 190 -4.26 32.90 19.40
N CYS A 191 -4.17 31.63 19.04
CA CYS A 191 -4.27 31.21 17.65
C CYS A 191 -5.72 31.33 17.16
N PRO A 192 -5.94 31.70 15.88
CA PRO A 192 -7.28 31.71 15.32
C PRO A 192 -7.88 30.29 15.34
N PRO A 193 -9.22 30.18 15.39
CA PRO A 193 -9.90 28.90 15.35
C PRO A 193 -9.51 28.16 14.07
N GLY A 194 -9.22 26.86 14.20
CA GLY A 194 -8.80 26.03 13.09
C GLY A 194 -8.74 24.56 13.48
N LEU A 195 -8.83 23.70 12.47
CA LEU A 195 -8.77 22.26 12.67
C LEU A 195 -7.35 21.80 13.05
N PRO A 196 -7.22 20.65 13.73
CA PRO A 196 -5.93 20.07 14.08
C PRO A 196 -5.07 19.80 12.84
N ALA A 197 -3.83 20.27 12.86
CA ALA A 197 -2.86 20.10 11.76
C ALA A 197 -1.89 18.93 11.97
N GLY A 198 -2.18 18.06 12.95
CA GLY A 198 -1.31 16.96 13.38
C GLY A 198 -1.43 15.69 12.52
N ALA A 199 -2.51 15.57 11.74
CA ALA A 199 -2.71 14.50 10.77
C ALA A 199 -2.73 15.08 9.35
N GLN A 200 -2.27 14.30 8.36
CA GLN A 200 -2.24 14.73 6.96
C GLN A 200 -3.66 14.80 6.38
N ARG A 201 -4.55 13.90 6.82
CA ARG A 201 -5.99 13.95 6.59
C ARG A 201 -6.69 14.48 7.83
N ILE A 202 -7.54 15.48 7.66
CA ILE A 202 -8.33 16.07 8.74
C ILE A 202 -9.34 15.04 9.28
N ALA A 203 -9.87 14.17 8.41
CA ALA A 203 -10.79 13.09 8.78
C ALA A 203 -10.24 12.17 9.89
N ASP A 204 -8.92 11.96 9.94
CA ASP A 204 -8.27 11.10 10.95
C ASP A 204 -8.37 11.68 12.37
N SER A 205 -8.71 12.97 12.50
CA SER A 205 -8.96 13.58 13.80
C SER A 205 -10.37 13.27 14.34
N PHE A 206 -11.26 12.70 13.51
CA PHE A 206 -12.62 12.37 13.85
C PHE A 206 -12.81 10.85 13.85
N LEU A 207 -12.86 10.25 15.05
CA LEU A 207 -12.99 8.81 15.22
C LEU A 207 -14.19 8.20 14.48
N GLY A 208 -15.30 8.94 14.40
CA GLY A 208 -16.53 8.50 13.73
C GLY A 208 -16.54 8.67 12.20
N MET A 209 -15.56 9.38 11.62
CA MET A 209 -15.43 9.53 10.17
C MET A 209 -14.31 8.69 9.58
N GLN A 210 -13.48 8.12 10.45
CA GLN A 210 -12.58 7.05 10.06
C GLN A 210 -13.44 5.77 9.98
N LYS A 211 -13.61 5.23 8.76
CA LYS A 211 -13.85 3.79 8.61
C LYS A 211 -12.57 3.10 9.04
N THR A 212 -12.37 2.96 10.35
CA THR A 212 -11.39 2.04 10.87
C THR A 212 -11.93 0.63 10.69
N THR A 213 -11.01 -0.28 10.44
CA THR A 213 -11.23 -1.71 10.60
C THR A 213 -11.45 -1.97 12.09
N CYS A 214 -12.67 -1.77 12.61
CA CYS A 214 -13.01 -2.14 13.98
C CYS A 214 -12.70 -3.64 14.12
N ALA A 215 -11.67 -3.96 14.90
CA ALA A 215 -11.11 -5.30 15.08
C ALA A 215 -10.61 -5.97 13.79
N GLY A 216 -9.51 -5.48 13.20
CA GLY A 216 -8.80 -6.19 12.12
C GLY A 216 -9.59 -6.43 10.83
N GLY A 217 -10.82 -5.92 10.74
CA GLY A 217 -11.74 -6.11 9.62
C GLY A 217 -11.54 -5.10 8.51
N GLY A 218 -10.44 -5.20 7.79
CA GLY A 218 -10.55 -5.19 6.34
C GLY A 218 -10.51 -6.66 5.99
N SER A 219 -11.57 -7.23 5.42
CA SER A 219 -11.41 -8.53 4.75
C SER A 219 -10.22 -8.35 3.81
N MET A 220 -9.18 -9.18 3.95
CA MET A 220 -8.14 -9.26 2.93
C MET A 220 -8.85 -9.29 1.58
N GLY A 221 -8.45 -8.44 0.64
CA GLY A 221 -9.02 -8.51 -0.69
C GLY A 221 -8.89 -9.95 -1.17
N TRP A 222 -9.87 -10.49 -1.90
CA TRP A 222 -9.73 -11.86 -2.42
C TRP A 222 -8.42 -12.03 -3.23
N GLU A 223 -7.92 -10.95 -3.83
CA GLU A 223 -6.60 -10.85 -4.44
C GLU A 223 -5.45 -11.11 -3.45
N ASP A 224 -5.51 -10.54 -2.24
CA ASP A 224 -4.54 -10.81 -1.16
C ASP A 224 -4.67 -12.25 -0.66
N ILE A 225 -5.88 -12.82 -0.63
CA ILE A 225 -6.12 -14.23 -0.26
C ILE A 225 -5.53 -15.16 -1.31
N SER A 226 -5.78 -14.93 -2.60
CA SER A 226 -5.22 -15.73 -3.70
C SER A 226 -3.69 -15.60 -3.78
N THR A 227 -3.16 -14.39 -3.57
CA THR A 227 -1.71 -14.16 -3.47
C THR A 227 -1.14 -14.90 -2.27
N ALA A 228 -1.80 -14.84 -1.11
CA ALA A 228 -1.39 -15.59 0.08
C ALA A 228 -1.46 -17.12 -0.12
N MET A 229 -2.41 -17.63 -0.91
CA MET A 229 -2.49 -19.05 -1.27
C MET A 229 -1.32 -19.46 -2.16
N VAL A 230 -1.02 -18.69 -3.22
CA VAL A 230 0.15 -18.94 -4.10
C VAL A 230 1.46 -18.80 -3.34
N GLU A 231 1.57 -17.80 -2.45
CA GLU A 231 2.71 -17.62 -1.56
C GLU A 231 2.86 -18.81 -0.60
N ARG A 232 1.76 -19.35 -0.06
CA ARG A 232 1.81 -20.55 0.78
C ARG A 232 2.25 -21.78 0.01
N GLU A 233 1.76 -21.99 -1.22
CA GLU A 233 2.19 -23.11 -2.07
C GLU A 233 3.68 -23.02 -2.43
N THR A 234 4.15 -21.83 -2.81
CA THR A 234 5.56 -21.59 -3.12
C THR A 234 6.44 -21.78 -1.89
N TRP A 235 5.99 -21.34 -0.70
CA TRP A 235 6.68 -21.60 0.57
C TRP A 235 6.66 -23.09 0.96
N ALA A 236 5.55 -23.81 0.75
CA ALA A 236 5.48 -25.25 1.00
C ALA A 236 6.46 -26.02 0.12
N ARG A 237 6.57 -25.66 -1.17
CA ARG A 237 7.60 -26.20 -2.08
C ARG A 237 9.01 -25.85 -1.62
N THR A 238 9.23 -24.60 -1.19
CA THR A 238 10.52 -24.13 -0.66
C THR A 238 10.95 -24.94 0.57
N ILE A 239 10.01 -25.18 1.50
CA ILE A 239 10.25 -25.99 2.71
C ILE A 239 10.57 -27.44 2.34
N ALA A 240 9.91 -28.02 1.34
CA ALA A 240 10.19 -29.38 0.88
C ALA A 240 11.61 -29.55 0.28
N TYR A 241 12.23 -28.48 -0.22
CA TYR A 241 13.62 -28.48 -0.69
C TYR A 241 14.65 -28.29 0.42
N LEU A 242 14.23 -27.92 1.63
CA LEU A 242 15.11 -27.61 2.74
C LEU A 242 15.28 -28.83 3.65
N SER A 243 16.49 -29.04 4.19
CA SER A 243 16.72 -30.15 5.12
C SER A 243 16.15 -29.83 6.51
N ASP A 244 15.72 -30.85 7.27
CA ASP A 244 15.26 -30.71 8.66
C ASP A 244 16.27 -29.98 9.55
N ARG A 245 17.55 -30.22 9.27
CA ARG A 245 18.65 -29.56 9.96
C ARG A 245 18.70 -28.07 9.66
N ASP A 246 18.55 -27.67 8.40
CA ASP A 246 18.56 -26.26 8.01
C ASP A 246 17.32 -25.53 8.53
N MET A 247 16.15 -26.19 8.54
CA MET A 247 14.94 -25.66 9.17
C MET A 247 15.16 -25.37 10.66
N ALA A 248 15.71 -26.33 11.40
CA ALA A 248 16.03 -26.15 12.82
C ALA A 248 17.05 -25.02 13.06
N VAL A 249 18.01 -24.83 12.14
CA VAL A 249 18.97 -23.73 12.21
C VAL A 249 18.28 -22.37 12.04
N LEU A 250 17.37 -22.25 11.06
CA LEU A 250 16.66 -21.02 10.77
C LEU A 250 15.67 -20.67 11.90
N ASP A 251 14.94 -21.65 12.43
CA ASP A 251 14.04 -21.46 13.56
C ASP A 251 14.79 -21.05 14.84
N ALA A 252 15.94 -21.68 15.12
CA ALA A 252 16.80 -21.30 16.24
C ALA A 252 17.35 -19.87 16.08
N ALA A 253 17.64 -19.44 14.85
CA ALA A 253 18.14 -18.09 14.58
C ALA A 253 17.12 -16.98 14.90
N MET A 254 15.82 -17.29 14.93
CA MET A 254 14.75 -16.33 15.23
C MET A 254 14.75 -15.85 16.68
N THR A 255 15.18 -16.73 17.59
CA THR A 255 15.14 -16.49 19.04
C THR A 255 16.54 -16.29 19.63
N ALA A 256 17.58 -16.69 18.91
CA ALA A 256 18.97 -16.59 19.34
C ALA A 256 19.45 -15.13 19.45
N ARG A 257 20.20 -14.83 20.51
CA ARG A 257 20.86 -13.52 20.70
C ARG A 257 22.25 -13.49 20.09
N SER A 258 22.87 -14.66 19.88
CA SER A 258 24.22 -14.80 19.35
C SER A 258 24.37 -16.03 18.46
N TYR A 259 25.41 -16.06 17.62
CA TYR A 259 25.75 -17.23 16.79
C TYR A 259 26.09 -18.47 17.63
N ALA A 260 26.59 -18.31 18.86
CA ALA A 260 26.89 -19.43 19.74
C ALA A 260 25.60 -20.11 20.22
N ASP A 261 24.54 -19.33 20.44
CA ASP A 261 23.22 -19.83 20.86
C ASP A 261 22.59 -20.66 19.74
N VAL A 262 22.68 -20.20 18.48
CA VAL A 262 22.21 -20.97 17.30
C VAL A 262 22.90 -22.33 17.24
N GLY A 263 24.23 -22.35 17.32
CA GLY A 263 24.98 -23.61 17.28
C GLY A 263 24.65 -24.55 18.46
N SER A 264 24.38 -24.00 19.64
CA SER A 264 24.03 -24.78 20.83
C SER A 264 22.62 -25.36 20.72
N ALA A 265 21.66 -24.61 20.16
CA ALA A 265 20.30 -25.07 19.92
C ALA A 265 20.24 -26.27 18.94
N ILE A 266 21.20 -26.37 18.01
CA ILE A 266 21.29 -27.46 17.03
C ILE A 266 22.17 -28.63 17.56
N GLY A 267 22.57 -28.59 18.84
CA GLY A 267 23.32 -29.68 19.48
C GLY A 267 24.79 -29.79 19.04
N GLN A 268 25.40 -28.71 18.53
CA GLN A 268 26.85 -28.72 18.25
C GLN A 268 27.67 -28.61 19.54
N SER A 269 28.91 -29.13 19.53
CA SER A 269 29.77 -29.11 20.72
C SER A 269 30.13 -27.68 21.16
N ALA A 270 30.21 -27.47 22.48
CA ALA A 270 30.44 -26.15 23.07
C ALA A 270 31.72 -25.44 22.59
N GLU A 271 32.77 -26.19 22.26
CA GLU A 271 34.00 -25.62 21.69
C GLU A 271 33.82 -25.19 20.23
N TYR A 272 33.03 -25.97 19.45
CA TYR A 272 32.77 -25.69 18.05
C TYR A 272 31.80 -24.50 17.89
N THR A 273 30.76 -24.42 18.71
CA THR A 273 29.76 -23.33 18.69
C THR A 273 30.40 -21.98 19.01
N ARG A 274 31.26 -21.92 20.04
CA ARG A 274 31.99 -20.71 20.43
C ARG A 274 32.92 -20.18 19.34
N ARG A 275 33.53 -21.07 18.54
CA ARG A 275 34.49 -20.66 17.50
C ARG A 275 33.79 -20.26 16.20
N LYS A 276 33.09 -21.19 15.55
CA LYS A 276 32.59 -20.99 14.16
C LYS A 276 31.29 -21.74 13.85
N GLY A 277 30.85 -22.66 14.71
CA GLY A 277 29.83 -23.65 14.38
C GLY A 277 28.48 -23.06 14.02
N GLY A 278 27.92 -22.19 14.88
CA GLY A 278 26.61 -21.60 14.60
C GLY A 278 26.64 -20.58 13.47
N LYS A 279 27.72 -19.81 13.30
CA LYS A 279 27.88 -18.90 12.16
C LYS A 279 27.94 -19.66 10.83
N LYS A 280 28.71 -20.75 10.76
CA LYS A 280 28.82 -21.57 9.54
C LYS A 280 27.50 -22.28 9.21
N ALA A 281 26.84 -22.84 10.22
CA ALA A 281 25.56 -23.51 10.04
C ALA A 281 24.50 -22.53 9.52
N LEU A 282 24.43 -21.32 10.08
CA LEU A 282 23.45 -20.32 9.66
C LEU A 282 23.70 -19.82 8.23
N LEU A 283 24.96 -19.61 7.84
CA LEU A 283 25.29 -19.23 6.46
C LEU A 283 24.89 -20.34 5.47
N ALA A 284 25.18 -21.59 5.78
CA ALA A 284 24.79 -22.73 4.94
C ALA A 284 23.26 -22.85 4.82
N ALA A 285 22.54 -22.73 5.93
CA ALA A 285 21.07 -22.78 5.93
C ALA A 285 20.46 -21.61 5.13
N ASN A 286 21.04 -20.42 5.23
CA ASN A 286 20.62 -19.26 4.43
C ASN A 286 20.88 -19.48 2.93
N ASP A 287 22.03 -20.00 2.54
CA ASP A 287 22.35 -20.29 1.14
C ASP A 287 21.45 -21.41 0.58
N ASN A 288 21.08 -22.39 1.40
CA ASN A 288 20.13 -23.44 1.04
C ASN A 288 18.71 -22.87 0.88
N LEU A 289 18.26 -22.02 1.81
CA LEU A 289 16.97 -21.33 1.70
C LEU A 289 16.89 -20.49 0.43
N MET A 290 17.93 -19.71 0.12
CA MET A 290 17.96 -18.88 -1.07
C MET A 290 17.94 -19.70 -2.36
N ARG A 291 18.63 -20.84 -2.39
CA ARG A 291 18.55 -21.78 -3.51
C ARG A 291 17.16 -22.39 -3.65
N ALA A 292 16.53 -22.78 -2.53
CA ALA A 292 15.18 -23.33 -2.51
C ALA A 292 14.14 -22.32 -3.02
N ILE A 293 14.23 -21.05 -2.60
CA ILE A 293 13.35 -19.97 -3.09
C ILE A 293 13.48 -19.80 -4.60
N ASN A 294 14.71 -19.82 -5.13
CA ASN A 294 14.95 -19.68 -6.58
C ASN A 294 14.48 -20.90 -7.39
N LEU A 295 14.40 -22.09 -6.78
CA LEU A 295 13.90 -23.30 -7.43
C LEU A 295 12.37 -23.40 -7.39
N ALA A 296 11.75 -22.81 -6.36
CA ALA A 296 10.30 -22.81 -6.18
C ALA A 296 9.59 -21.66 -6.91
N ALA A 297 10.33 -20.62 -7.33
CA ALA A 297 9.87 -19.49 -8.13
C ALA A 297 9.85 -19.79 -9.63
#